data_AF-A0A9X5XFX7-F1
#
_entry.id   AF-A0A9X5XFX7-F1
#
_cell.length_a   1.000
_cell.length_b   1.000
_cell.length_c   1.000
_cell.angle_alpha   90.00
_cell.angle_beta   90.00
_cell.angle_gamma   90.00
#
_symmetry.space_group_name_H-M   'P 1'
#
loop_
_entity.id
_entity.type
_entity.pdbx_description
1 polymer ?
#
loop_
_entity_poly.entity_id
_entity_poly.type
_entity_poly.pdbx_seq_one_letter_code
_entity_poly.pdbx_strand_id
1 'polypeptide(L)'
;DPAIVRIRVSGDAVKVLDALPITTSSGKPVTGLSNQAGRDEAPYSYDAQTPLTYNPNGVDTEGIVRSADGSFWLVDEYGPSLIHVSARGRVLTRYVPKGLNLTGTDYPVVEALPAVLLHRKTNRGFEGLARLPGGDLVMAVQSPLSLPDGDAGDASRTTRLLRFSPKKRAVTAEYAYRFDPVNVVDPSEDDTSELKISSVVAIGHDRLLVEERTDKAARLQVVELTRRANILGGRWDSDTTSPSLEQLDDPAASGVPVLAKRLVVDLGTVAGVPGKIEGVARVDHDTLALINDNDFGMTDGAGAFDAQGRLVDSGIETTVTYVRLPHGI
;
A
#
# COMPACT_ATOMS: atom_id res chain seq x y z
N ASP A 1 14.00 12.41 3.37
CA ASP A 1 12.91 12.99 2.58
C ASP A 1 12.58 12.14 1.37
N PRO A 2 11.30 11.85 1.12
CA PRO A 2 10.85 11.02 0.00
C PRO A 2 11.32 11.52 -1.37
N ALA A 3 11.73 10.57 -2.21
CA ALA A 3 12.18 10.83 -3.57
C ALA A 3 11.80 9.67 -4.49
N ILE A 4 11.55 9.98 -5.76
CA ILE A 4 11.33 8.97 -6.80
C ILE A 4 12.71 8.58 -7.35
N VAL A 5 13.09 7.33 -7.14
CA VAL A 5 14.42 6.83 -7.52
C VAL A 5 14.33 6.01 -8.80
N ARG A 6 15.21 6.30 -9.76
CA ARG A 6 15.40 5.45 -10.94
C ARG A 6 16.60 4.54 -10.69
N ILE A 7 16.34 3.24 -10.63
CA ILE A 7 17.38 2.23 -10.43
C ILE A 7 17.73 1.52 -11.73
N ARG A 8 18.93 0.93 -11.76
CA ARG A 8 19.35 -0.09 -12.73
C ARG A 8 19.73 -1.34 -11.95
N VAL A 9 19.20 -2.47 -12.40
CA VAL A 9 19.56 -3.80 -11.90
C VAL A 9 20.55 -4.42 -12.89
N SER A 10 21.69 -4.90 -12.38
CA SER A 10 22.74 -5.55 -13.17
C SER A 10 23.26 -6.76 -12.40
N GLY A 11 22.77 -7.95 -12.73
CA GLY A 11 23.04 -9.13 -11.91
C GLY A 11 22.36 -9.00 -10.55
N ASP A 12 23.13 -9.14 -9.48
CA ASP A 12 22.73 -8.93 -8.08
C ASP A 12 22.82 -7.47 -7.62
N ALA A 13 23.42 -6.58 -8.40
CA ALA A 13 23.60 -5.19 -8.01
C ALA A 13 22.41 -4.30 -8.39
N VAL A 14 21.90 -3.55 -7.41
CA VAL A 14 20.98 -2.42 -7.61
C VAL A 14 21.76 -1.11 -7.54
N LYS A 15 21.71 -0.31 -8.61
CA LYS A 15 22.36 1.00 -8.67
C LYS A 15 21.33 2.12 -8.87
N VAL A 16 21.36 3.10 -7.98
CA VAL A 16 20.64 4.37 -8.17
C VAL A 16 21.28 5.15 -9.32
N LEU A 17 20.49 5.45 -10.35
CA LEU A 17 20.92 6.26 -11.50
C LEU A 17 20.55 7.73 -11.34
N ASP A 18 19.40 7.99 -10.73
CA ASP A 18 18.82 9.32 -10.60
C ASP A 18 17.85 9.32 -9.42
N ALA A 19 17.72 10.48 -8.77
CA ALA A 19 16.79 10.70 -7.68
C ALA A 19 16.05 12.00 -7.93
N LEU A 20 14.72 11.92 -7.95
CA LEU A 20 13.83 13.05 -8.14
C LEU A 20 13.16 13.38 -6.80
N PRO A 21 13.61 14.44 -6.09
CA PRO A 21 13.02 14.83 -4.82
C PRO A 21 11.55 15.18 -4.98
N ILE A 22 10.72 14.78 -4.02
CA ILE A 22 9.33 15.22 -3.97
C ILE A 22 9.28 16.58 -3.26
N THR A 23 8.59 17.53 -3.88
CA THR A 23 8.54 18.92 -3.40
C THR A 23 7.13 19.47 -3.30
N THR A 24 6.93 20.40 -2.38
CA THR A 24 5.68 21.16 -2.20
C THR A 24 5.49 22.19 -3.31
N SER A 25 4.36 22.93 -3.29
CA SER A 25 4.07 23.99 -4.26
C SER A 25 5.10 25.13 -4.23
N SER A 26 5.66 25.44 -3.05
CA SER A 26 6.74 26.43 -2.90
C SER A 26 8.14 25.89 -3.22
N GLY A 27 8.27 24.61 -3.56
CA GLY A 27 9.56 23.97 -3.89
C GLY A 27 10.35 23.46 -2.68
N LYS A 28 9.76 23.48 -1.47
CA LYS A 28 10.36 22.85 -0.28
C LYS A 28 10.30 21.31 -0.42
N PRO A 29 11.26 20.56 0.13
CA PRO A 29 11.14 19.11 0.22
C PRO A 29 9.89 18.70 1.01
N VAL A 30 9.22 17.66 0.53
CA VAL A 30 8.29 16.87 1.33
C VAL A 30 9.12 16.01 2.30
N THR A 31 8.65 15.83 3.53
CA THR A 31 9.33 15.01 4.56
C THR A 31 8.66 13.64 4.70
N GLY A 32 9.31 12.70 5.38
CA GLY A 32 8.70 11.43 5.82
C GLY A 32 8.18 11.52 7.26
N LEU A 33 7.59 12.64 7.65
CA LEU A 33 7.11 12.86 9.02
C LEU A 33 5.59 12.77 9.05
N SER A 34 5.04 12.08 10.04
CA SER A 34 3.60 11.88 10.26
C SER A 34 2.81 13.19 10.29
N ASN A 35 1.53 13.16 9.88
CA ASN A 35 0.76 14.36 9.59
C ASN A 35 -0.03 14.90 10.79
N GLN A 36 -0.70 14.04 11.55
CA GLN A 36 -1.67 14.44 12.58
C GLN A 36 -1.48 13.66 13.89
N ALA A 37 -1.32 14.40 14.99
CA ALA A 37 -1.23 13.82 16.32
C ALA A 37 -2.52 13.09 16.72
N GLY A 38 -2.38 11.91 17.33
CA GLY A 38 -3.50 11.08 17.79
C GLY A 38 -4.18 10.27 16.68
N ARG A 39 -3.69 10.38 15.44
CA ARG A 39 -4.12 9.57 14.29
C ARG A 39 -2.96 8.79 13.69
N ASP A 40 -1.87 9.50 13.41
CA ASP A 40 -0.64 8.94 12.86
C ASP A 40 0.37 8.65 13.98
N GLU A 41 1.41 7.91 13.63
CA GLU A 41 2.54 7.57 14.48
C GLU A 41 3.23 8.84 14.99
N ALA A 42 3.77 8.79 16.20
CA ALA A 42 4.56 9.91 16.72
C ALA A 42 5.92 9.94 16.00
N PRO A 43 6.31 11.04 15.33
CA PRO A 43 7.59 11.11 14.66
C PRO A 43 8.72 11.37 15.67
N TYR A 44 9.88 10.74 15.45
CA TYR A 44 11.07 10.91 16.29
C TYR A 44 12.31 11.20 15.44
N SER A 45 13.37 11.71 16.08
CA SER A 45 14.71 11.75 15.50
C SER A 45 15.19 10.35 15.12
N TYR A 46 16.20 10.28 14.24
CA TYR A 46 16.73 9.02 13.70
C TYR A 46 17.21 8.02 14.77
N ASP A 47 17.51 8.49 15.99
CA ASP A 47 17.95 7.69 17.15
C ASP A 47 16.80 7.35 18.12
N ALA A 48 15.56 7.69 17.75
CA ALA A 48 14.35 7.55 18.55
C ALA A 48 14.35 8.29 19.91
N GLN A 49 15.26 9.25 20.14
CA GLN A 49 15.38 9.92 21.44
C GLN A 49 14.55 11.20 21.57
N THR A 50 14.38 11.94 20.48
CA THR A 50 13.75 13.26 20.49
C THR A 50 12.44 13.22 19.70
N PRO A 51 11.27 13.48 20.32
CA PRO A 51 10.04 13.68 19.60
C PRO A 51 10.16 14.84 18.60
N LEU A 52 9.73 14.63 17.36
CA LEU A 52 9.67 15.64 16.33
C LEU A 52 8.26 16.23 16.22
N THR A 53 8.16 17.36 15.52
CA THR A 53 6.86 17.96 15.21
C THR A 53 6.24 17.25 14.01
N TYR A 54 4.94 16.98 14.10
CA TYR A 54 4.14 16.51 12.96
C TYR A 54 4.24 17.49 11.78
N ASN A 55 4.28 16.96 10.57
CA ASN A 55 4.34 17.76 9.36
C ASN A 55 3.15 17.43 8.44
N PRO A 56 2.20 18.37 8.23
CA PRO A 56 1.08 18.14 7.31
C PRO A 56 1.50 17.84 5.87
N ASN A 57 2.70 18.27 5.47
CA ASN A 57 3.24 18.00 4.14
C ASN A 57 3.89 16.63 4.02
N GLY A 58 4.10 15.92 5.14
CA GLY A 58 4.81 14.67 5.13
C GLY A 58 4.01 13.55 4.46
N VAL A 59 4.73 12.57 3.94
CA VAL A 59 4.15 11.41 3.28
C VAL A 59 4.99 10.17 3.59
N ASP A 60 4.31 9.05 3.76
CA ASP A 60 4.91 7.72 3.84
C ASP A 60 4.47 6.96 2.60
N THR A 61 5.35 6.83 1.61
CA THR A 61 4.95 6.43 0.25
C THR A 61 5.29 4.99 -0.03
N GLU A 62 4.26 4.20 -0.36
CA GLU A 62 4.39 2.74 -0.48
C GLU A 62 4.28 2.24 -1.93
N GLY A 63 3.47 2.91 -2.75
CA GLY A 63 3.20 2.50 -4.13
C GLY A 63 3.38 3.63 -5.12
N ILE A 64 3.93 3.33 -6.30
CA ILE A 64 4.18 4.30 -7.36
C ILE A 64 3.78 3.79 -8.74
N VAL A 65 3.14 4.64 -9.53
CA VAL A 65 2.95 4.42 -10.98
C VAL A 65 3.27 5.68 -11.78
N ARG A 66 3.74 5.48 -13.01
CA ARG A 66 3.99 6.57 -13.95
C ARG A 66 2.84 6.73 -14.94
N SER A 67 2.36 7.96 -15.11
CA SER A 67 1.36 8.36 -16.10
C SER A 67 1.97 8.50 -17.50
N ALA A 68 1.11 8.49 -18.52
CA ALA A 68 1.54 8.62 -19.92
C ALA A 68 2.15 10.00 -20.24
N ASP A 69 1.76 11.04 -19.52
CA ASP A 69 2.33 12.40 -19.61
C ASP A 69 3.65 12.55 -18.83
N GLY A 70 4.14 11.46 -18.23
CA GLY A 70 5.36 11.42 -17.44
C GLY A 70 5.22 11.89 -15.99
N SER A 71 4.02 12.30 -15.56
CA SER A 71 3.71 12.51 -14.15
C SER A 71 3.74 11.18 -13.38
N PHE A 72 3.67 11.25 -12.05
CA PHE A 72 3.60 10.09 -11.17
C PHE A 72 2.35 10.16 -10.30
N TRP A 73 1.86 8.99 -9.91
CA TRP A 73 0.90 8.84 -8.82
C TRP A 73 1.54 7.99 -7.74
N LEU A 74 1.35 8.41 -6.49
CA LEU A 74 1.84 7.72 -5.31
C LEU A 74 0.66 7.41 -4.39
N VAL A 75 0.73 6.33 -3.63
CA VAL A 75 -0.12 6.15 -2.44
C VAL A 75 0.67 6.45 -1.19
N ASP A 76 -0.05 6.80 -0.13
CA ASP A 76 0.53 7.12 1.17
C ASP A 76 -0.27 6.50 2.33
N GLU A 77 0.46 6.14 3.38
CA GLU A 77 -0.07 5.36 4.50
C GLU A 77 -0.82 6.21 5.56
N TYR A 78 -0.32 7.40 5.94
CA TYR A 78 -0.82 8.18 7.08
C TYR A 78 -2.33 8.52 7.04
N GLY A 79 -2.73 9.54 6.30
CA GLY A 79 -4.15 9.74 5.97
C GLY A 79 -4.32 9.04 4.64
N PRO A 80 -4.79 7.77 4.57
CA PRO A 80 -4.54 6.90 3.41
C PRO A 80 -4.93 7.62 2.14
N SER A 81 -3.94 7.98 1.32
CA SER A 81 -4.11 9.02 0.31
C SER A 81 -3.50 8.67 -1.04
N LEU A 82 -4.00 9.35 -2.06
CA LEU A 82 -3.50 9.27 -3.42
C LEU A 82 -2.88 10.62 -3.80
N ILE A 83 -1.62 10.63 -4.20
CA ILE A 83 -0.84 11.85 -4.46
C ILE A 83 -0.49 11.91 -5.94
N HIS A 84 -0.88 13.01 -6.60
CA HIS A 84 -0.46 13.31 -7.97
C HIS A 84 0.81 14.14 -7.93
N VAL A 85 1.89 13.65 -8.55
CA VAL A 85 3.19 14.32 -8.60
C VAL A 85 3.54 14.64 -10.05
N SER A 86 4.01 15.84 -10.30
CA SER A 86 4.46 16.26 -11.64
C SER A 86 5.68 15.45 -12.09
N ALA A 87 5.98 15.47 -13.40
CA ALA A 87 7.20 14.87 -13.94
C ALA A 87 8.51 15.46 -13.35
N ARG A 88 8.43 16.57 -12.61
CA ARG A 88 9.55 17.24 -11.93
C ARG A 88 9.49 17.12 -10.41
N GLY A 89 8.73 16.18 -9.86
CA GLY A 89 8.70 15.89 -8.42
C GLY A 89 7.82 16.81 -7.59
N ARG A 90 7.25 17.88 -8.16
CA ARG A 90 6.32 18.76 -7.43
C ARG A 90 4.97 18.09 -7.21
N VAL A 91 4.47 18.06 -5.98
CA VAL A 91 3.10 17.63 -5.65
C VAL A 91 2.09 18.57 -6.33
N LEU A 92 1.16 17.97 -7.07
CA LEU A 92 0.08 18.66 -7.78
C LEU A 92 -1.20 18.66 -6.96
N THR A 93 -1.56 17.53 -6.37
CA THR A 93 -2.76 17.37 -5.52
C THR A 93 -2.62 16.11 -4.67
N ARG A 94 -3.09 16.13 -3.43
CA ARG A 94 -3.28 14.96 -2.56
C ARG A 94 -4.77 14.72 -2.34
N TYR A 95 -5.24 13.51 -2.62
CA TYR A 95 -6.62 13.09 -2.41
C TYR A 95 -6.71 12.26 -1.14
N VAL A 96 -7.57 12.68 -0.22
CA VAL A 96 -7.68 12.08 1.12
C VAL A 96 -9.11 11.63 1.42
N PRO A 97 -9.34 10.82 2.47
CA PRO A 97 -10.67 10.49 2.97
C PRO A 97 -11.46 11.74 3.35
N LYS A 98 -12.75 11.74 3.06
CA LYS A 98 -13.67 12.78 3.54
C LYS A 98 -13.69 12.81 5.05
N GLY A 99 -13.58 14.00 5.64
CA GLY A 99 -13.51 14.21 7.07
C GLY A 99 -12.11 14.06 7.69
N LEU A 100 -11.06 13.83 6.88
CA LEU A 100 -9.69 13.81 7.40
C LEU A 100 -9.27 15.18 7.94
N ASN A 101 -9.77 16.26 7.34
CA ASN A 101 -9.47 17.64 7.73
C ASN A 101 -7.95 17.92 7.78
N LEU A 102 -7.18 17.36 6.84
CA LEU A 102 -5.76 17.65 6.69
C LEU A 102 -5.57 19.10 6.25
N THR A 103 -5.00 19.92 7.13
CA THR A 103 -4.79 21.36 6.94
C THR A 103 -3.32 21.74 7.13
N GLY A 104 -2.92 22.92 6.66
CA GLY A 104 -1.53 23.39 6.78
C GLY A 104 -0.57 22.85 5.71
N THR A 105 -1.09 22.20 4.67
CA THR A 105 -0.30 21.75 3.53
C THR A 105 0.08 22.91 2.61
N ASP A 106 1.26 22.80 2.01
CA ASP A 106 1.78 23.65 0.94
C ASP A 106 1.55 23.00 -0.44
N TYR A 107 0.45 22.26 -0.57
CA TYR A 107 -0.08 21.75 -1.82
C TYR A 107 -1.60 21.52 -1.71
N PRO A 108 -2.32 21.47 -2.85
CA PRO A 108 -3.77 21.24 -2.84
C PRO A 108 -4.12 19.88 -2.22
N VAL A 109 -5.08 19.88 -1.28
CA VAL A 109 -5.68 18.69 -0.70
C VAL A 109 -7.16 18.64 -1.10
N VAL A 110 -7.64 17.47 -1.51
CA VAL A 110 -9.04 17.26 -1.91
C VAL A 110 -9.59 16.04 -1.19
N GLU A 111 -10.67 16.23 -0.44
CA GLU A 111 -11.41 15.15 0.21
C GLU A 111 -12.29 14.40 -0.80
N ALA A 112 -11.72 13.40 -1.49
CA ALA A 112 -12.38 12.67 -2.57
C ALA A 112 -12.52 11.16 -2.32
N LEU A 113 -11.91 10.64 -1.25
CA LEU A 113 -11.98 9.22 -0.92
C LEU A 113 -13.10 8.95 0.11
N PRO A 114 -13.66 7.72 0.15
CA PRO A 114 -14.70 7.35 1.12
C PRO A 114 -14.30 7.65 2.57
N ALA A 115 -15.24 8.17 3.36
CA ALA A 115 -15.01 8.51 4.76
C ALA A 115 -14.72 7.28 5.64
N VAL A 116 -15.20 6.09 5.25
CA VAL A 116 -14.95 4.84 5.97
C VAL A 116 -13.44 4.55 6.13
N LEU A 117 -12.60 5.04 5.20
CA LEU A 117 -11.14 4.93 5.29
C LEU A 117 -10.52 5.70 6.47
N LEU A 118 -11.30 6.54 7.17
CA LEU A 118 -10.85 7.15 8.42
C LEU A 118 -10.58 6.10 9.51
N HIS A 119 -11.19 4.92 9.40
CA HIS A 119 -10.99 3.75 10.26
C HIS A 119 -9.78 2.90 9.87
N ARG A 120 -8.85 3.39 9.03
CA ARG A 120 -7.60 2.67 8.80
C ARG A 120 -6.89 2.40 10.13
N LYS A 121 -6.29 1.24 10.27
CA LYS A 121 -5.38 0.96 11.40
C LYS A 121 -4.14 1.83 11.24
N THR A 122 -3.61 2.37 12.34
CA THR A 122 -2.32 3.08 12.36
C THR A 122 -1.25 2.16 11.78
N ASN A 123 -0.35 2.71 10.96
CA ASN A 123 0.64 1.99 10.15
C ASN A 123 0.04 0.90 9.25
N ARG A 124 -1.21 1.06 8.76
CA ARG A 124 -1.88 0.17 7.78
C ARG A 124 -2.70 0.94 6.73
N GLY A 125 -2.09 1.88 6.03
CA GLY A 125 -2.76 2.77 5.07
C GLY A 125 -2.90 2.20 3.66
N PHE A 126 -2.69 3.03 2.63
CA PHE A 126 -2.60 2.54 1.26
C PHE A 126 -1.18 2.09 0.92
N GLU A 127 -1.08 0.91 0.33
CA GLU A 127 0.20 0.24 0.05
C GLU A 127 0.36 -0.04 -1.44
N GLY A 128 -0.62 -0.76 -1.99
CA GLY A 128 -0.61 -1.12 -3.39
C GLY A 128 -1.18 -0.01 -4.28
N LEU A 129 -0.50 0.27 -5.40
CA LEU A 129 -1.00 1.14 -6.45
C LEU A 129 -0.78 0.56 -7.85
N ALA A 130 -1.88 0.34 -8.59
CA ALA A 130 -1.85 -0.10 -9.98
C ALA A 130 -2.45 0.95 -10.91
N ARG A 131 -1.91 1.07 -12.12
CA ARG A 131 -2.50 1.84 -13.23
C ARG A 131 -3.10 0.89 -14.26
N LEU A 132 -4.43 0.91 -14.39
CA LEU A 132 -5.14 0.12 -15.39
C LEU A 132 -4.90 0.67 -16.81
N PRO A 133 -5.00 -0.17 -17.85
CA PRO A 133 -5.14 0.29 -19.22
C PRO A 133 -6.33 1.27 -19.34
N GLY A 134 -6.07 2.49 -19.83
CA GLY A 134 -7.03 3.59 -19.85
C GLY A 134 -6.76 4.69 -18.82
N GLY A 135 -5.90 4.42 -17.83
CA GLY A 135 -5.36 5.42 -16.91
C GLY A 135 -6.13 5.61 -15.60
N ASP A 136 -7.17 4.80 -15.35
CA ASP A 136 -7.71 4.68 -13.99
C ASP A 136 -6.69 3.98 -13.08
N LEU A 137 -6.78 4.27 -11.79
CA LEU A 137 -5.89 3.77 -10.76
C LEU A 137 -6.65 2.82 -9.86
N VAL A 138 -5.97 1.81 -9.31
CA VAL A 138 -6.49 0.98 -8.23
C VAL A 138 -5.55 1.06 -7.05
N MET A 139 -6.07 1.44 -5.89
CA MET A 139 -5.33 1.52 -4.63
C MET A 139 -5.80 0.38 -3.73
N ALA A 140 -4.89 -0.21 -2.96
CA ALA A 140 -5.18 -1.23 -1.96
C ALA A 140 -4.95 -0.69 -0.55
N VAL A 141 -5.93 -0.87 0.35
CA VAL A 141 -5.71 -0.69 1.79
C VAL A 141 -4.93 -1.91 2.28
N GLN A 142 -3.84 -1.70 3.02
CA GLN A 142 -2.93 -2.77 3.46
C GLN A 142 -3.68 -3.89 4.18
N SER A 143 -4.46 -3.50 5.19
CA SER A 143 -5.14 -4.42 6.11
C SER A 143 -6.60 -3.98 6.30
N PRO A 144 -7.46 -4.85 6.86
CA PRO A 144 -8.83 -4.49 7.19
C PRO A 144 -8.92 -3.23 8.07
N LEU A 145 -10.02 -2.50 7.93
CA LEU A 145 -10.26 -1.32 8.75
C LEU A 145 -10.58 -1.71 10.20
N SER A 146 -10.21 -0.85 11.16
CA SER A 146 -10.63 -0.96 12.55
C SER A 146 -12.05 -0.41 12.72
N LEU A 147 -13.03 -1.13 12.16
CA LEU A 147 -14.45 -0.75 12.18
C LEU A 147 -15.32 -1.90 12.68
N PRO A 148 -16.06 -1.75 13.80
CA PRO A 148 -16.16 -0.55 14.63
C PRO A 148 -14.94 -0.25 15.52
N ASP A 149 -14.03 -1.21 15.69
CA ASP A 149 -12.89 -1.14 16.60
C ASP A 149 -11.70 -1.97 16.10
N GLY A 150 -10.61 -1.97 16.88
CA GLY A 150 -9.38 -2.71 16.59
C GLY A 150 -9.63 -4.22 16.49
N ASP A 151 -10.37 -4.80 17.44
CA ASP A 151 -10.65 -6.24 17.50
C ASP A 151 -11.37 -6.73 16.23
N ALA A 152 -12.35 -5.95 15.73
CA ALA A 152 -13.01 -6.26 14.47
C ALA A 152 -12.05 -6.24 13.27
N GLY A 153 -11.12 -5.28 13.24
CA GLY A 153 -10.11 -5.19 12.19
C GLY A 153 -9.10 -6.34 12.25
N ASP A 154 -8.58 -6.63 13.44
CA ASP A 154 -7.54 -7.65 13.67
C ASP A 154 -8.06 -9.07 13.40
N ALA A 155 -9.35 -9.34 13.67
CA ALA A 155 -9.99 -10.61 13.34
C ALA A 155 -10.47 -10.72 11.88
N SER A 156 -10.51 -9.61 11.14
CA SER A 156 -11.08 -9.58 9.78
C SER A 156 -10.10 -10.15 8.76
N ARG A 157 -10.67 -10.79 7.72
CA ARG A 157 -9.94 -11.14 6.49
C ARG A 157 -10.34 -10.29 5.31
N THR A 158 -11.12 -9.23 5.51
CA THR A 158 -11.69 -8.45 4.41
C THR A 158 -11.11 -7.04 4.42
N THR A 159 -10.34 -6.72 3.37
CA THR A 159 -9.84 -5.38 3.08
C THR A 159 -10.50 -4.82 1.80
N ARG A 160 -10.10 -3.61 1.40
CA ARG A 160 -10.75 -2.82 0.35
C ARG A 160 -9.77 -2.47 -0.76
N LEU A 161 -10.19 -2.67 -2.01
CA LEU A 161 -9.55 -2.09 -3.19
C LEU A 161 -10.43 -0.96 -3.74
N LEU A 162 -9.84 0.18 -4.08
CA LEU A 162 -10.57 1.33 -4.61
C LEU A 162 -10.10 1.67 -6.01
N ARG A 163 -11.04 1.85 -6.94
CA ARG A 163 -10.76 2.37 -8.29
C ARG A 163 -10.98 3.87 -8.34
N PHE A 164 -9.91 4.63 -8.58
CA PHE A 164 -9.96 6.07 -8.77
C PHE A 164 -9.82 6.44 -10.25
N SER A 165 -10.62 7.41 -10.70
CA SER A 165 -10.50 7.96 -12.04
C SER A 165 -9.86 9.35 -12.01
N PRO A 166 -8.60 9.51 -12.46
CA PRO A 166 -7.96 10.81 -12.55
C PRO A 166 -8.76 11.84 -13.36
N LYS A 167 -9.50 11.39 -14.39
CA LYS A 167 -10.36 12.25 -15.22
C LYS A 167 -11.53 12.83 -14.42
N LYS A 168 -12.15 12.02 -13.56
CA LYS A 168 -13.30 12.44 -12.74
C LYS A 168 -12.86 13.03 -11.39
N ARG A 169 -11.60 12.82 -11.00
CA ARG A 169 -11.04 13.17 -9.68
C ARG A 169 -11.87 12.57 -8.54
N ALA A 170 -12.29 11.33 -8.70
CA ALA A 170 -13.18 10.64 -7.76
C ALA A 170 -12.96 9.13 -7.78
N VAL A 171 -13.26 8.49 -6.65
CA VAL A 171 -13.46 7.03 -6.59
C VAL A 171 -14.69 6.66 -7.41
N THR A 172 -14.57 5.59 -8.19
CA THR A 172 -15.58 5.13 -9.16
C THR A 172 -16.02 3.70 -8.92
N ALA A 173 -15.24 2.92 -8.18
CA ALA A 173 -15.64 1.65 -7.63
C ALA A 173 -14.84 1.34 -6.36
N GLU A 174 -15.39 0.48 -5.53
CA GLU A 174 -14.77 -0.10 -4.35
C GLU A 174 -15.10 -1.58 -4.34
N TYR A 175 -14.15 -2.41 -3.90
CA TYR A 175 -14.27 -3.86 -3.95
C TYR A 175 -13.84 -4.46 -2.62
N ALA A 176 -14.65 -5.38 -2.09
CA ALA A 176 -14.25 -6.22 -0.98
C ALA A 176 -13.25 -7.26 -1.48
N TYR A 177 -12.02 -7.20 -0.96
CA TYR A 177 -10.99 -8.19 -1.17
C TYR A 177 -10.85 -9.02 0.10
N ARG A 178 -10.87 -10.34 -0.04
CA ARG A 178 -10.81 -11.25 1.09
C ARG A 178 -9.54 -12.06 1.05
N PHE A 179 -8.73 -11.96 2.10
CA PHE A 179 -7.55 -12.77 2.31
C PHE A 179 -7.89 -14.26 2.43
N ASP A 180 -6.97 -15.11 1.98
CA ASP A 180 -6.98 -16.51 2.39
C ASP A 180 -6.78 -16.59 3.92
N PRO A 181 -7.17 -17.69 4.60
CA PRO A 181 -6.82 -17.88 6.02
C PRO A 181 -5.32 -17.67 6.25
N VAL A 182 -4.93 -17.05 7.38
CA VAL A 182 -3.52 -16.69 7.61
C VAL A 182 -2.60 -17.91 7.54
N ASN A 183 -2.99 -19.04 8.13
CA ASN A 183 -2.24 -20.29 8.07
C ASN A 183 -2.15 -20.93 6.68
N VAL A 184 -2.93 -20.45 5.70
CA VAL A 184 -2.82 -20.83 4.28
C VAL A 184 -1.85 -19.90 3.54
N VAL A 185 -1.74 -18.64 3.98
CA VAL A 185 -0.75 -17.69 3.45
C VAL A 185 0.63 -17.96 4.03
N ASP A 186 0.72 -18.14 5.34
CA ASP A 186 1.91 -18.45 6.13
C ASP A 186 1.59 -19.60 7.10
N PRO A 187 2.01 -20.84 6.80
CA PRO A 187 1.75 -21.99 7.68
C PRO A 187 2.36 -21.89 9.08
N SER A 188 3.24 -20.93 9.34
CA SER A 188 3.84 -20.68 10.66
C SER A 188 3.11 -19.64 11.49
N GLU A 189 2.04 -19.06 10.95
CA GLU A 189 1.27 -17.97 11.55
C GLU A 189 -0.14 -18.41 11.95
N ASP A 190 -0.64 -17.86 13.06
CA ASP A 190 -2.00 -18.05 13.56
C ASP A 190 -2.74 -16.74 13.86
N ASP A 191 -2.05 -15.60 13.84
CA ASP A 191 -2.65 -14.27 13.97
C ASP A 191 -3.14 -13.73 12.63
N THR A 192 -4.46 -13.56 12.50
CA THR A 192 -5.08 -12.99 11.30
C THR A 192 -4.65 -11.55 11.04
N SER A 193 -4.25 -10.82 12.07
CA SER A 193 -3.85 -9.41 11.99
C SER A 193 -2.55 -9.19 11.20
N GLU A 194 -1.79 -10.26 10.94
CA GLU A 194 -0.56 -10.24 10.14
C GLU A 194 -0.80 -10.21 8.63
N LEU A 195 -2.04 -10.39 8.18
CA LEU A 195 -2.40 -10.35 6.76
C LEU A 195 -2.37 -8.92 6.20
N LYS A 196 -1.59 -8.75 5.12
CA LYS A 196 -1.33 -7.46 4.48
C LYS A 196 -1.36 -7.60 2.95
N ILE A 197 -1.72 -6.53 2.26
CA ILE A 197 -1.41 -6.30 0.83
C ILE A 197 -0.31 -5.27 0.76
N SER A 198 0.83 -5.59 0.14
CA SER A 198 1.87 -4.59 -0.16
C SER A 198 1.81 -4.15 -1.63
N SER A 199 1.60 -5.08 -2.58
CA SER A 199 1.60 -4.74 -4.00
C SER A 199 0.34 -5.13 -4.79
N VAL A 200 -0.02 -4.29 -5.77
CA VAL A 200 -1.01 -4.62 -6.81
C VAL A 200 -0.49 -4.24 -8.20
N VAL A 201 -0.72 -5.11 -9.19
CA VAL A 201 -0.25 -4.91 -10.56
C VAL A 201 -1.37 -5.11 -11.57
N ALA A 202 -1.56 -4.15 -12.47
CA ALA A 202 -2.51 -4.30 -13.56
C ALA A 202 -2.03 -5.30 -14.61
N ILE A 203 -2.86 -6.28 -14.92
CA ILE A 203 -2.56 -7.33 -15.92
C ILE A 203 -3.62 -7.42 -17.03
N GLY A 204 -4.60 -6.53 -16.99
CA GLY A 204 -5.65 -6.36 -17.99
C GLY A 204 -6.46 -5.09 -17.70
N HIS A 205 -7.53 -4.85 -18.47
CA HIS A 205 -8.42 -3.71 -18.26
C HIS A 205 -9.19 -3.75 -16.93
N ASP A 206 -9.41 -4.96 -16.43
CA ASP A 206 -10.23 -5.31 -15.28
C ASP A 206 -9.60 -6.44 -14.47
N ARG A 207 -8.32 -6.76 -14.69
CA ARG A 207 -7.62 -7.82 -13.93
C ARG A 207 -6.39 -7.26 -13.23
N LEU A 208 -6.23 -7.66 -11.97
CA LEU A 208 -5.08 -7.33 -11.15
C LEU A 208 -4.39 -8.60 -10.64
N LEU A 209 -3.07 -8.56 -10.52
CA LEU A 209 -2.37 -9.32 -9.51
C LEU A 209 -2.44 -8.55 -8.19
N VAL A 210 -2.74 -9.25 -7.11
CA VAL A 210 -2.73 -8.75 -5.73
C VAL A 210 -1.79 -9.63 -4.94
N GLU A 211 -0.84 -9.00 -4.26
CA GLU A 211 0.03 -9.66 -3.30
C GLU A 211 -0.66 -9.75 -1.95
N GLU A 212 -0.78 -10.97 -1.44
CA GLU A 212 -1.20 -11.25 -0.06
C GLU A 212 0.00 -11.78 0.69
N ARG A 213 0.31 -11.18 1.84
CA ARG A 213 1.54 -11.53 2.55
C ARG A 213 1.40 -11.38 4.07
N THR A 214 2.27 -12.08 4.77
CA THR A 214 2.74 -11.78 6.12
C THR A 214 4.18 -11.26 6.02
N ASP A 215 4.88 -11.06 7.13
CA ASP A 215 6.29 -10.68 7.06
C ASP A 215 7.20 -11.83 6.56
N LYS A 216 6.72 -13.08 6.56
CA LYS A 216 7.53 -14.26 6.19
C LYS A 216 7.09 -14.94 4.89
N ALA A 217 5.84 -14.76 4.45
CA ALA A 217 5.31 -15.41 3.27
C ALA A 217 4.54 -14.44 2.38
N ALA A 218 4.59 -14.65 1.07
CA ALA A 218 3.89 -13.83 0.09
C ALA A 218 3.32 -14.70 -1.04
N ARG A 219 2.09 -14.40 -1.48
CA ARG A 219 1.38 -15.12 -2.54
C ARG A 219 0.76 -14.10 -3.49
N LEU A 220 0.75 -14.43 -4.79
CA LEU A 220 0.12 -13.60 -5.81
C LEU A 220 -1.19 -14.22 -6.27
N GLN A 221 -2.26 -13.44 -6.14
CA GLN A 221 -3.61 -13.81 -6.55
C GLN A 221 -4.01 -12.99 -7.77
N VAL A 222 -4.71 -13.58 -8.74
CA VAL A 222 -5.44 -12.80 -9.75
C VAL A 222 -6.86 -12.54 -9.29
N VAL A 223 -7.33 -11.31 -9.50
CA VAL A 223 -8.72 -10.89 -9.30
C VAL A 223 -9.29 -10.19 -10.53
N GLU A 224 -10.62 -10.23 -10.68
CA GLU A 224 -11.36 -9.53 -11.74
C GLU A 224 -12.28 -8.45 -11.16
N LEU A 225 -12.05 -7.20 -11.56
CA LEU A 225 -12.74 -5.98 -11.12
C LEU A 225 -14.05 -5.77 -11.88
N THR A 226 -15.01 -6.67 -11.70
CA THR A 226 -16.29 -6.59 -12.40
C THR A 226 -17.20 -5.50 -11.81
N ARG A 227 -18.13 -4.98 -12.63
CA ARG A 227 -19.14 -4.03 -12.13
C ARG A 227 -20.04 -4.61 -11.03
N ARG A 228 -20.25 -5.93 -11.03
CA ARG A 228 -21.09 -6.61 -10.03
C ARG A 228 -20.42 -6.70 -8.66
N ALA A 229 -19.09 -6.64 -8.62
CA ALA A 229 -18.31 -6.64 -7.38
C ALA A 229 -18.19 -5.25 -6.73
N ASN A 230 -18.74 -4.20 -7.36
CA ASN A 230 -18.62 -2.84 -6.85
C ASN A 230 -19.55 -2.62 -5.64
N ILE A 231 -18.97 -2.27 -4.49
CA ILE A 231 -19.70 -1.95 -3.25
C ILE A 231 -19.78 -0.45 -2.96
N LEU A 232 -19.13 0.40 -3.77
CA LEU A 232 -19.06 1.85 -3.57
C LEU A 232 -20.46 2.48 -3.49
N GLY A 233 -20.64 3.37 -2.50
CA GLY A 233 -21.89 4.06 -2.22
C GLY A 233 -22.95 3.16 -1.59
N GLY A 234 -22.62 1.90 -1.30
CA GLY A 234 -23.47 0.98 -0.54
C GLY A 234 -23.39 1.22 0.96
N ARG A 235 -24.12 0.39 1.72
CA ARG A 235 -24.11 0.47 3.20
C ARG A 235 -22.72 0.25 3.82
N TRP A 236 -21.82 -0.45 3.11
CA TRP A 236 -20.47 -0.79 3.58
C TRP A 236 -19.51 0.41 3.63
N ASP A 237 -19.92 1.57 3.10
CA ASP A 237 -19.20 2.84 3.21
C ASP A 237 -19.62 3.64 4.46
N SER A 238 -20.62 3.18 5.21
CA SER A 238 -21.05 3.80 6.45
C SER A 238 -20.41 3.12 7.65
N ASP A 239 -19.77 3.94 8.49
CA ASP A 239 -19.24 3.59 9.81
C ASP A 239 -20.32 3.14 10.81
N THR A 240 -21.59 3.42 10.55
CA THR A 240 -22.73 2.98 11.39
C THR A 240 -23.34 1.64 10.99
N THR A 241 -22.86 1.02 9.90
CA THR A 241 -23.36 -0.29 9.46
C THR A 241 -22.98 -1.37 10.48
N SER A 242 -23.99 -2.12 10.94
CA SER A 242 -23.81 -3.24 11.89
C SER A 242 -24.50 -4.53 11.36
N PRO A 243 -23.79 -5.68 11.35
CA PRO A 243 -22.33 -5.78 11.47
C PRO A 243 -21.64 -4.96 10.36
N SER A 244 -20.44 -4.42 10.64
CA SER A 244 -19.58 -3.78 9.63
C SER A 244 -19.09 -4.81 8.61
N LEU A 245 -18.44 -4.38 7.52
CA LEU A 245 -17.85 -5.32 6.56
C LEU A 245 -16.76 -6.19 7.23
N GLU A 246 -16.00 -5.57 8.13
CA GLU A 246 -14.88 -6.16 8.84
C GLU A 246 -15.33 -7.16 9.92
N GLN A 247 -16.55 -7.00 10.45
CA GLN A 247 -17.15 -7.97 11.38
C GLN A 247 -17.73 -9.22 10.71
N LEU A 248 -17.83 -9.27 9.38
CA LEU A 248 -18.38 -10.43 8.68
C LEU A 248 -17.30 -11.50 8.56
N ASP A 249 -17.51 -12.64 9.23
CA ASP A 249 -16.65 -13.81 9.00
C ASP A 249 -16.68 -14.18 7.52
N ASP A 250 -17.84 -14.40 6.89
CA ASP A 250 -17.94 -14.56 5.43
C ASP A 250 -18.87 -13.49 4.80
N PRO A 251 -18.29 -12.44 4.17
CA PRO A 251 -19.08 -11.40 3.51
C PRO A 251 -19.93 -11.96 2.36
N ALA A 252 -19.46 -12.96 1.63
CA ALA A 252 -20.20 -13.53 0.49
C ALA A 252 -21.46 -14.27 0.97
N ALA A 253 -21.36 -15.02 2.07
CA ALA A 253 -22.53 -15.63 2.73
C ALA A 253 -23.55 -14.59 3.22
N SER A 254 -23.09 -13.37 3.50
CA SER A 254 -23.93 -12.24 3.92
C SER A 254 -24.44 -11.39 2.76
N GLY A 255 -24.22 -11.83 1.50
CA GLY A 255 -24.68 -11.14 0.30
C GLY A 255 -23.78 -9.99 -0.16
N VAL A 256 -22.58 -9.84 0.39
CA VAL A 256 -21.59 -8.87 -0.09
C VAL A 256 -20.88 -9.44 -1.32
N PRO A 257 -20.83 -8.72 -2.44
CA PRO A 257 -19.98 -9.10 -3.56
C PRO A 257 -18.49 -9.04 -3.15
N VAL A 258 -17.85 -10.20 -3.06
CA VAL A 258 -16.40 -10.34 -2.79
C VAL A 258 -15.69 -10.65 -4.10
N LEU A 259 -14.50 -10.08 -4.30
CA LEU A 259 -13.66 -10.41 -5.46
C LEU A 259 -13.31 -11.90 -5.46
N ALA A 260 -13.65 -12.60 -6.54
CA ALA A 260 -13.14 -13.93 -6.78
C ALA A 260 -11.63 -13.86 -7.03
N LYS A 261 -10.89 -14.73 -6.35
CA LYS A 261 -9.43 -14.82 -6.47
C LYS A 261 -9.02 -16.17 -7.04
N ARG A 262 -7.89 -16.21 -7.72
CA ARG A 262 -7.21 -17.45 -8.10
C ARG A 262 -5.71 -17.32 -7.87
N LEU A 263 -5.12 -18.30 -7.19
CA LEU A 263 -3.68 -18.35 -6.97
C LEU A 263 -2.92 -18.39 -8.30
N VAL A 264 -1.89 -17.57 -8.41
CA VAL A 264 -0.92 -17.56 -9.51
C VAL A 264 0.38 -18.21 -9.05
N VAL A 265 0.91 -17.78 -7.92
CA VAL A 265 2.15 -18.31 -7.35
C VAL A 265 2.20 -18.10 -5.85
N ASP A 266 2.77 -19.07 -5.14
CA ASP A 266 3.23 -18.93 -3.77
C ASP A 266 4.74 -18.66 -3.79
N LEU A 267 5.15 -17.44 -3.43
CA LEU A 267 6.53 -16.99 -3.58
C LEU A 267 7.48 -17.71 -2.62
N GLY A 268 6.98 -18.20 -1.48
CA GLY A 268 7.78 -19.02 -0.54
C GLY A 268 8.20 -20.37 -1.12
N THR A 269 7.55 -20.81 -2.21
CA THR A 269 7.90 -22.05 -2.93
C THR A 269 8.86 -21.82 -4.11
N VAL A 270 9.19 -20.57 -4.43
CA VAL A 270 10.04 -20.22 -5.57
C VAL A 270 11.48 -20.02 -5.10
N ALA A 271 12.38 -20.88 -5.59
CA ALA A 271 13.80 -20.81 -5.23
C ALA A 271 14.42 -19.45 -5.60
N GLY A 272 15.13 -18.85 -4.65
CA GLY A 272 15.85 -17.59 -4.84
C GLY A 272 15.02 -16.33 -4.62
N VAL A 273 13.72 -16.44 -4.30
CA VAL A 273 12.93 -15.28 -3.86
C VAL A 273 13.25 -14.96 -2.39
N PRO A 274 13.65 -13.72 -2.05
CA PRO A 274 13.90 -13.33 -0.66
C PRO A 274 12.59 -13.21 0.14
N GLY A 275 12.69 -13.09 1.47
CA GLY A 275 11.56 -12.73 2.31
C GLY A 275 11.13 -11.27 2.13
N LYS A 276 10.03 -10.87 2.79
CA LYS A 276 9.48 -9.50 2.77
C LYS A 276 9.36 -8.89 1.37
N ILE A 277 8.76 -9.62 0.42
CA ILE A 277 8.41 -9.03 -0.87
C ILE A 277 7.28 -8.03 -0.63
N GLU A 278 7.53 -6.79 -1.05
CA GLU A 278 6.57 -5.69 -0.89
C GLU A 278 6.36 -4.91 -2.19
N GLY A 279 7.24 -5.09 -3.19
CA GLY A 279 7.07 -4.52 -4.51
C GLY A 279 7.07 -5.58 -5.61
N VAL A 280 6.06 -5.50 -6.48
CA VAL A 280 5.88 -6.39 -7.64
C VAL A 280 5.69 -5.56 -8.89
N ALA A 281 6.37 -5.94 -9.98
CA ALA A 281 6.17 -5.35 -11.30
C ALA A 281 6.09 -6.43 -12.38
N ARG A 282 5.19 -6.25 -13.35
CA ARG A 282 5.12 -7.10 -14.54
C ARG A 282 6.19 -6.66 -15.54
N VAL A 283 7.09 -7.58 -15.89
CA VAL A 283 8.13 -7.34 -16.91
C VAL A 283 7.58 -7.67 -18.30
N ASP A 284 6.96 -8.84 -18.45
CA ASP A 284 6.36 -9.31 -19.70
C ASP A 284 5.20 -10.30 -19.46
N HIS A 285 4.95 -11.24 -20.38
CA HIS A 285 3.81 -12.14 -20.31
C HIS A 285 3.89 -13.17 -19.17
N ASP A 286 5.09 -13.60 -18.79
CA ASP A 286 5.33 -14.66 -17.80
C ASP A 286 6.39 -14.27 -16.77
N THR A 287 7.01 -13.09 -16.88
CA THR A 287 8.05 -12.63 -15.95
C THR A 287 7.58 -11.50 -15.03
N LEU A 288 7.84 -11.66 -13.74
CA LEU A 288 7.68 -10.66 -12.69
C LEU A 288 9.04 -10.20 -12.18
N ALA A 289 9.15 -8.93 -11.81
CA ALA A 289 10.24 -8.41 -10.98
C ALA A 289 9.70 -8.18 -9.57
N LEU A 290 10.41 -8.67 -8.57
CA LEU A 290 10.10 -8.59 -7.15
C LEU A 290 11.18 -7.79 -6.45
N ILE A 291 10.81 -6.97 -5.48
CA ILE A 291 11.75 -6.24 -4.61
C ILE A 291 11.35 -6.47 -3.17
N ASN A 292 12.34 -6.78 -2.32
CA ASN A 292 12.11 -6.92 -0.89
C ASN A 292 12.25 -5.59 -0.16
N ASP A 293 11.46 -5.44 0.88
CA ASP A 293 11.72 -4.47 1.93
C ASP A 293 12.88 -4.97 2.81
N ASN A 294 13.70 -4.04 3.27
CA ASN A 294 14.77 -4.29 4.23
C ASN A 294 14.64 -3.42 5.49
N ASP A 295 13.50 -2.75 5.69
CA ASP A 295 13.18 -1.90 6.83
C ASP A 295 14.27 -0.83 7.07
N PHE A 296 14.83 -0.26 5.99
CA PHE A 296 15.95 0.68 6.04
C PHE A 296 17.23 0.13 6.70
N GLY A 297 17.40 -1.19 6.72
CA GLY A 297 18.48 -1.85 7.44
C GLY A 297 18.24 -1.95 8.95
N MET A 298 17.01 -1.71 9.42
CA MET A 298 16.65 -1.80 10.84
C MET A 298 16.19 -3.20 11.23
N THR A 299 16.30 -3.49 12.53
CA THR A 299 15.68 -4.65 13.18
C THR A 299 14.73 -4.16 14.27
N ASP A 300 13.77 -4.98 14.67
CA ASP A 300 12.87 -4.61 15.76
C ASP A 300 13.55 -4.57 17.14
N GLY A 301 13.02 -3.70 18.00
CA GLY A 301 13.35 -3.66 19.43
C GLY A 301 14.60 -2.86 19.80
N ALA A 302 14.96 -2.90 21.08
CA ALA A 302 16.02 -2.04 21.65
C ALA A 302 17.42 -2.30 21.09
N GLY A 303 17.63 -3.42 20.38
CA GLY A 303 18.90 -3.75 19.72
C GLY A 303 19.12 -3.05 18.38
N ALA A 304 18.10 -2.38 17.84
CA ALA A 304 18.20 -1.65 16.57
C ALA A 304 19.25 -0.53 16.61
N PHE A 305 19.55 0.00 17.80
CA PHE A 305 20.53 1.06 17.99
C PHE A 305 21.56 0.67 19.04
N ASP A 306 22.83 1.01 18.78
CA ASP A 306 23.90 0.82 19.75
C ASP A 306 23.82 1.86 20.89
N ALA A 307 24.69 1.72 21.90
CA ALA A 307 24.73 2.64 23.04
C ALA A 307 25.11 4.09 22.66
N GLN A 308 25.49 4.35 21.41
CA GLN A 308 25.76 5.69 20.86
C GLN A 308 24.61 6.20 19.98
N GLY A 309 23.49 5.47 19.88
CA GLY A 309 22.34 5.82 19.05
C GLY A 309 22.55 5.57 17.56
N ARG A 310 23.55 4.76 17.18
CA ARG A 310 23.79 4.41 15.77
C ARG A 310 23.02 3.14 15.43
N LEU A 311 22.42 3.13 14.23
CA LEU A 311 21.76 1.96 13.68
C LEU A 311 22.72 0.76 13.66
N VAL A 312 22.29 -0.36 14.25
CA VAL A 312 22.88 -1.68 14.08
C VAL A 312 22.24 -2.28 12.83
N ASP A 313 22.96 -2.21 11.72
CA ASP A 313 22.48 -2.64 10.41
C ASP A 313 22.09 -4.13 10.42
N SER A 314 20.90 -4.44 9.91
CA SER A 314 20.35 -5.79 9.83
C SER A 314 21.13 -6.71 8.88
N GLY A 315 21.95 -6.13 7.99
CA GLY A 315 22.65 -6.83 6.92
C GLY A 315 21.74 -7.28 5.78
N ILE A 316 20.46 -6.92 5.81
CA ILE A 316 19.49 -7.26 4.76
C ILE A 316 19.61 -6.25 3.63
N GLU A 317 20.08 -6.72 2.47
CA GLU A 317 20.16 -5.88 1.27
C GLU A 317 18.83 -5.87 0.52
N THR A 318 18.50 -4.73 -0.09
CA THR A 318 17.43 -4.65 -1.09
C THR A 318 17.89 -5.36 -2.36
N THR A 319 17.14 -6.37 -2.77
CA THR A 319 17.40 -7.16 -3.98
C THR A 319 16.24 -7.06 -4.95
N VAL A 320 16.54 -7.10 -6.25
CA VAL A 320 15.51 -7.25 -7.29
C VAL A 320 15.63 -8.63 -7.90
N THR A 321 14.61 -9.45 -7.70
CA THR A 321 14.56 -10.84 -8.17
C THR A 321 13.56 -10.98 -9.31
N TYR A 322 13.94 -11.70 -10.36
CA TYR A 322 13.05 -11.98 -11.49
C TYR A 322 12.48 -13.39 -11.39
N VAL A 323 11.14 -13.49 -11.34
CA VAL A 323 10.42 -14.76 -11.26
C VAL A 323 9.71 -15.02 -12.57
N ARG A 324 10.01 -16.15 -13.19
CA ARG A 324 9.29 -16.65 -14.37
C ARG A 324 8.20 -17.61 -13.93
N LEU A 325 6.97 -17.31 -14.30
CA LEU A 325 5.80 -18.11 -14.00
C LEU A 325 5.67 -19.26 -15.02
N PRO A 326 5.27 -20.47 -14.58
CA PRO A 326 5.14 -21.63 -15.47
C PRO A 326 3.99 -21.47 -16.47
N HIS A 327 3.01 -20.65 -16.14
CA HIS A 327 1.89 -20.27 -16.97
C HIS A 327 1.82 -18.75 -16.99
N GLY A 328 1.73 -18.15 -18.17
CA GLY A 328 1.66 -16.69 -18.32
C GLY A 328 0.48 -16.05 -17.59
N ILE A 329 0.57 -14.73 -17.41
CA ILE A 329 -0.36 -13.88 -16.65
C ILE A 329 -1.47 -13.28 -17.53
#